data_AF-A0A094KJQ4-F1
#
_entry.id   AF-A0A094KJQ4-F1
#
_cell.length_a   1.000
_cell.length_b   1.000
_cell.length_c   1.000
_cell.angle_alpha   90.00
_cell.angle_beta   90.00
_cell.angle_gamma   90.00
#
_symmetry.space_group_name_H-M   'P 1'
#
loop_
_entity.id
_entity.type
_entity.pdbx_description
1 polymer ?
#
loop_
_entity_poly.entity_id
_entity_poly.type
_entity_poly.pdbx_seq_one_letter_code
_entity_poly.pdbx_strand_id
1 'polypeptide(L)'
;MKKLSSIFFILIGLLLIASMPVLAEEAVQGQPAATAVTTAVPVAPAVAAVPTAAPEKSVVQQALDTVKNLQVGIDTTWVLITAFLVFFMNLGFGMVESGLCRAKNTVNILAKNFIVFAIASAAFWVIGWGLMFGNGNPFVGLEGLLFASGADNSPAIGDAYKGVYAAINWTGVPMWAKFFFQLVFAGTAATVVSGAVAERIKFVSFIVFSFFLVGILYPVTGHWIWGGGFLASLGMFDFAGSTVVHSVGGWAALAGVLMLGARYGKYRADGSVRPIFGHNMSTATLGAFVLWFGWFGFNPGSTMGVGDGSAIAHIAVTTNPAAAMAILSSTVVSWLI
;
A
#
# COMPACT_ATOMS: atom_id res chain seq x y z
N MET A 1 -21.99 17.32 16.24
CA MET A 1 -20.63 17.72 15.81
C MET A 1 -19.59 17.60 16.93
N LYS A 2 -19.79 18.17 18.14
CA LYS A 2 -18.82 18.04 19.25
C LYS A 2 -18.51 16.58 19.67
N LYS A 3 -19.51 15.67 19.64
CA LYS A 3 -19.30 14.25 19.99
C LYS A 3 -18.48 13.46 18.95
N LEU A 4 -18.57 13.82 17.66
CA LEU A 4 -17.82 13.14 16.59
C LEU A 4 -16.34 13.56 16.57
N SER A 5 -16.03 14.82 16.90
CA SER A 5 -14.65 15.28 17.05
C SER A 5 -13.96 14.65 18.26
N SER A 6 -14.69 14.43 19.36
CA SER A 6 -14.12 13.78 20.55
C SER A 6 -13.74 12.32 20.31
N ILE A 7 -14.55 11.56 19.58
CA ILE A 7 -14.23 10.17 19.20
C ILE A 7 -13.00 10.11 18.28
N PHE A 8 -12.87 11.08 17.37
CA PHE A 8 -11.73 11.20 16.48
C PHE A 8 -10.40 11.50 17.21
N PHE A 9 -10.42 12.39 18.21
CA PHE A 9 -9.24 12.65 19.05
C PHE A 9 -8.89 11.47 19.97
N ILE A 10 -9.88 10.68 20.40
CA ILE A 10 -9.66 9.46 21.18
C ILE A 10 -9.01 8.38 20.31
N LEU A 11 -9.44 8.21 19.06
CA LEU A 11 -8.83 7.27 18.10
C LEU A 11 -7.39 7.65 17.76
N ILE A 12 -7.09 8.94 17.54
CA ILE A 12 -5.71 9.42 17.32
C ILE A 12 -4.86 9.28 18.60
N GLY A 13 -5.44 9.56 19.76
CA GLY A 13 -4.77 9.36 21.05
C GLY A 13 -4.40 7.90 21.30
N LEU A 14 -5.30 6.96 20.98
CA LEU A 14 -5.03 5.52 21.05
C LEU A 14 -3.98 5.06 20.03
N LEU A 15 -3.97 5.64 18.83
CA LEU A 15 -2.96 5.41 17.79
C LEU A 15 -1.55 5.85 18.24
N LEU A 16 -1.44 6.97 18.94
CA LEU A 16 -0.16 7.48 19.48
C LEU A 16 0.34 6.68 20.70
N ILE A 17 -0.57 6.07 21.47
CA ILE A 17 -0.22 5.21 22.61
C ILE A 17 0.22 3.82 22.14
N ALA A 18 -0.33 3.32 21.02
CA ALA A 18 0.05 2.03 20.44
C ALA A 18 1.38 2.07 19.65
N SER A 19 1.93 3.25 19.34
CA SER A 19 3.14 3.43 18.54
C SER A 19 4.45 3.55 19.34
N MET A 20 4.49 3.14 20.62
CA MET A 20 5.72 3.10 21.42
C MET A 20 5.97 1.70 22.03
N PRO A 21 7.24 1.27 22.06
CA PRO A 21 7.97 0.64 20.97
C PRO A 21 7.64 -0.87 20.87
N VAL A 22 7.11 -1.31 19.74
CA VAL A 22 7.17 -2.73 19.34
C VAL A 22 8.35 -2.88 18.38
N LEU A 23 9.46 -3.33 18.96
CA LEU A 23 10.49 -4.17 18.35
C LEU A 23 11.45 -3.52 17.34
N ALA A 24 12.40 -2.77 17.88
CA ALA A 24 13.79 -2.82 17.42
C ALA A 24 14.62 -3.58 18.47
N GLU A 25 14.37 -4.89 18.62
CA GLU A 25 15.23 -5.76 19.42
C GLU A 25 15.21 -7.16 18.84
N GLU A 26 15.81 -7.31 17.65
CA GLU A 26 16.35 -8.59 17.18
C GLU A 26 17.42 -8.30 16.12
N ALA A 27 18.46 -7.58 16.52
CA ALA A 27 19.71 -7.58 15.80
C ALA A 27 20.85 -7.29 16.77
N VAL A 28 21.83 -8.19 16.78
CA VAL A 28 23.16 -8.10 17.42
C VAL A 28 23.22 -8.54 18.88
N GLN A 29 23.43 -9.84 19.10
CA GLN A 29 24.37 -10.28 20.15
C GLN A 29 25.33 -11.34 19.60
N GLY A 30 26.51 -10.87 19.25
CA GLY A 30 27.73 -11.67 19.30
C GLY A 30 28.58 -11.22 20.49
N GLN A 31 29.29 -12.20 21.08
CA GLN A 31 30.40 -12.11 22.06
C GLN A 31 30.04 -12.03 23.57
N PRO A 32 30.99 -12.33 24.48
CA PRO A 32 31.61 -13.63 24.74
C PRO A 32 31.49 -14.03 26.25
N ALA A 33 32.02 -15.20 26.59
CA ALA A 33 31.96 -15.83 27.91
C ALA A 33 32.48 -14.98 29.09
N ALA A 34 31.77 -15.05 30.23
CA ALA A 34 32.26 -14.62 31.53
C ALA A 34 32.26 -15.81 32.51
N THR A 35 33.45 -16.15 32.99
CA THR A 35 33.76 -17.17 33.99
C THR A 35 33.24 -16.78 35.38
N ALA A 36 32.45 -17.66 36.00
CA ALA A 36 32.21 -17.66 37.44
C ALA A 36 32.66 -19.02 38.01
N VAL A 37 33.64 -18.96 38.91
CA VAL A 37 34.19 -20.10 39.65
C VAL A 37 33.31 -20.33 40.90
N THR A 38 32.67 -21.49 40.98
CA THR A 38 32.12 -22.02 42.24
C THR A 38 32.45 -23.50 42.40
N THR A 39 32.94 -23.84 43.57
CA THR A 39 33.60 -25.09 43.97
C THR A 39 32.63 -26.23 44.31
N ALA A 40 33.01 -27.45 43.87
CA ALA A 40 32.83 -28.78 44.46
C ALA A 40 31.44 -29.45 44.46
N VAL A 41 31.34 -30.65 43.84
CA VAL A 41 31.39 -32.02 44.44
C VAL A 41 31.55 -33.03 43.27
N PRO A 42 32.40 -34.08 43.35
CA PRO A 42 32.60 -35.01 42.24
C PRO A 42 31.49 -36.07 42.22
N VAL A 43 30.55 -35.91 41.29
CA VAL A 43 29.63 -36.99 40.87
C VAL A 43 30.30 -37.70 39.68
N ALA A 44 30.25 -39.03 39.67
CA ALA A 44 30.83 -39.90 38.66
C ALA A 44 30.59 -39.37 37.22
N PRO A 45 31.55 -39.51 36.29
CA PRO A 45 31.38 -39.01 34.93
C PRO A 45 30.26 -39.81 34.26
N ALA A 46 29.05 -39.25 34.25
CA ALA A 46 28.08 -39.58 33.24
C ALA A 46 28.78 -39.30 31.90
N VAL A 47 28.87 -40.32 31.05
CA VAL A 47 29.35 -40.18 29.68
C VAL A 47 28.46 -39.13 29.04
N ALA A 48 28.95 -37.89 28.97
CA ALA A 48 28.26 -36.81 28.32
C ALA A 48 28.06 -37.26 26.87
N ALA A 49 26.79 -37.45 26.48
CA ALA A 49 26.45 -37.65 25.09
C ALA A 49 27.09 -36.49 24.32
N VAL A 50 28.07 -36.81 23.47
CA VAL A 50 28.68 -35.86 22.56
C VAL A 50 27.52 -35.17 21.84
N PRO A 51 27.37 -33.83 21.92
CA PRO A 51 26.37 -33.15 21.12
C PRO A 51 26.73 -33.47 19.68
N THR A 52 25.91 -34.30 19.06
CA THR A 52 26.11 -34.72 17.67
C THR A 52 25.96 -33.44 16.87
N ALA A 53 27.10 -32.86 16.45
CA ALA A 53 27.10 -31.67 15.61
C ALA A 53 26.17 -31.97 14.42
N ALA A 54 25.18 -31.10 14.21
CA ALA A 54 24.28 -31.23 13.08
C ALA A 54 25.13 -31.42 11.81
N PRO A 55 24.80 -32.38 10.93
CA PRO A 55 25.62 -32.67 9.76
C PRO A 55 25.82 -31.38 8.96
N GLU A 56 27.10 -31.07 8.71
CA GLU A 56 27.50 -29.87 7.97
C GLU A 56 26.80 -29.89 6.60
N LYS A 57 26.07 -28.81 6.28
CA LYS A 57 25.35 -28.71 4.99
C LYS A 57 26.36 -28.91 3.86
N SER A 58 26.00 -29.71 2.86
CA SER A 58 26.86 -29.89 1.69
C SER A 58 27.16 -28.55 1.01
N VAL A 59 28.32 -28.43 0.35
CA VAL A 59 28.70 -27.22 -0.42
C VAL A 59 27.61 -26.82 -1.42
N VAL A 60 26.96 -27.81 -2.05
CA VAL A 60 25.83 -27.60 -2.95
C VAL A 60 24.64 -26.96 -2.22
N GLN A 61 24.29 -27.44 -1.03
CA GLN A 61 23.19 -26.85 -0.25
C GLN A 61 23.51 -25.43 0.19
N GLN A 62 24.75 -25.15 0.61
CA GLN A 62 25.19 -23.81 0.97
C GLN A 62 25.11 -22.84 -0.23
N ALA A 63 25.54 -23.28 -1.41
CA ALA A 63 25.42 -22.49 -2.64
C ALA A 63 23.96 -22.21 -3.01
N LEU A 64 23.08 -23.22 -2.91
CA LEU A 64 21.65 -23.06 -3.17
C LEU A 64 20.98 -22.09 -2.17
N ASP A 65 21.29 -22.21 -0.88
CA ASP A 65 20.79 -21.30 0.15
C ASP A 65 21.24 -19.85 -0.14
N THR A 66 22.48 -19.68 -0.60
CA THR A 66 23.04 -18.37 -0.97
C THR A 66 22.30 -17.75 -2.15
N VAL A 67 22.06 -18.52 -3.22
CA VAL A 67 21.32 -18.06 -4.40
C VAL A 67 19.88 -17.68 -4.05
N LYS A 68 19.20 -18.48 -3.22
CA LYS A 68 17.83 -18.18 -2.74
C LYS A 68 17.79 -16.89 -1.91
N ASN A 69 18.73 -16.71 -0.98
CA ASN A 69 18.80 -15.50 -0.18
C ASN A 69 19.05 -14.25 -1.06
N LEU A 70 19.90 -14.37 -2.07
CA LEU A 70 20.15 -13.29 -3.03
C LEU A 70 18.90 -12.97 -3.85
N GLN A 71 18.17 -13.99 -4.33
CA GLN A 71 16.92 -13.80 -5.05
C GLN A 71 15.90 -13.02 -4.20
N VAL A 72 15.69 -13.43 -2.95
CA VAL A 72 14.79 -12.72 -2.02
C VAL A 72 15.25 -11.28 -1.81
N GLY A 73 16.55 -11.04 -1.66
CA GLY A 73 17.09 -9.68 -1.53
C GLY A 73 16.84 -8.79 -2.75
N ILE A 74 16.99 -9.35 -3.96
CA ILE A 74 16.73 -8.66 -5.22
C ILE A 74 15.23 -8.37 -5.39
N ASP A 75 14.37 -9.37 -5.15
CA ASP A 75 12.91 -9.23 -5.23
C ASP A 75 12.40 -8.18 -4.23
N THR A 76 12.94 -8.19 -3.02
CA THR A 76 12.60 -7.19 -1.98
C THR A 76 13.03 -5.79 -2.39
N THR A 77 14.23 -5.65 -2.97
CA THR A 77 14.73 -4.36 -3.46
C THR A 77 13.84 -3.82 -4.57
N TRP A 78 13.44 -4.68 -5.51
CA TRP A 78 12.49 -4.34 -6.57
C TRP A 78 11.15 -3.85 -6.01
N VAL A 79 10.57 -4.60 -5.05
CA VAL A 79 9.29 -4.24 -4.41
C VAL A 79 9.37 -2.90 -3.67
N LEU A 80 10.46 -2.64 -2.94
CA LEU A 80 10.60 -1.38 -2.20
C LEU A 80 10.84 -0.19 -3.13
N ILE A 81 11.70 -0.33 -4.15
CA ILE A 81 11.91 0.74 -5.14
C ILE A 81 10.61 1.08 -5.85
N THR A 82 9.87 0.06 -6.31
CA THR A 82 8.57 0.26 -6.97
C THR A 82 7.53 0.84 -6.01
N ALA A 83 7.51 0.43 -4.74
CA ALA A 83 6.68 1.06 -3.71
C ALA A 83 7.02 2.54 -3.50
N PHE A 84 8.31 2.92 -3.52
CA PHE A 84 8.73 4.32 -3.40
C PHE A 84 8.29 5.16 -4.60
N LEU A 85 8.32 4.59 -5.82
CA LEU A 85 7.76 5.23 -7.01
C LEU A 85 6.25 5.44 -6.88
N VAL A 86 5.51 4.47 -6.34
CA VAL A 86 4.06 4.62 -6.08
C VAL A 86 3.80 5.64 -4.98
N PHE A 87 4.58 5.65 -3.89
CA PHE A 87 4.50 6.69 -2.88
C PHE A 87 4.72 8.08 -3.48
N PHE A 88 5.67 8.21 -4.42
CA PHE A 88 5.95 9.45 -5.13
C PHE A 88 4.77 9.93 -6.00
N MET A 89 3.85 9.04 -6.39
CA MET A 89 2.59 9.44 -7.06
C MET A 89 1.76 10.40 -6.20
N ASN A 90 1.87 10.34 -4.86
CA ASN A 90 1.16 11.27 -3.98
C ASN A 90 1.56 12.74 -4.23
N LEU A 91 2.82 13.00 -4.59
CA LEU A 91 3.25 14.32 -5.07
C LEU A 91 2.56 14.66 -6.39
N GLY A 92 2.53 13.71 -7.33
CA GLY A 92 1.85 13.86 -8.62
C GLY A 92 0.38 14.26 -8.48
N PHE A 93 -0.37 13.56 -7.61
CA PHE A 93 -1.75 13.91 -7.29
C PHE A 93 -1.86 15.32 -6.71
N GLY A 94 -1.04 15.66 -5.72
CA GLY A 94 -1.02 17.02 -5.14
C GLY A 94 -0.78 18.11 -6.18
N MET A 95 0.10 17.86 -7.15
CA MET A 95 0.41 18.78 -8.25
C MET A 95 -0.73 18.88 -9.28
N VAL A 96 -1.28 17.75 -9.75
CA VAL A 96 -2.43 17.74 -10.68
C VAL A 96 -3.63 18.45 -10.04
N GLU A 97 -3.99 18.07 -8.82
CA GLU A 97 -5.15 18.62 -8.13
C GLU A 97 -5.01 20.11 -7.85
N SER A 98 -3.84 20.55 -7.37
CA SER A 98 -3.61 21.97 -7.09
C SER A 98 -3.65 22.80 -8.38
N GLY A 99 -2.96 22.35 -9.44
CA GLY A 99 -2.92 23.03 -10.73
C GLY A 99 -4.30 23.16 -11.40
N LEU A 100 -5.13 22.10 -11.30
CA LEU A 100 -6.48 22.07 -11.87
C LEU A 100 -7.56 22.76 -11.00
N CYS A 101 -7.22 23.20 -9.79
CA CYS A 101 -8.13 23.97 -8.93
C CYS A 101 -7.88 25.48 -9.02
N ARG A 102 -8.78 26.27 -8.44
CA ARG A 102 -8.59 27.73 -8.31
C ARG A 102 -7.49 28.03 -7.29
N ALA A 103 -6.66 29.02 -7.58
CA ALA A 103 -5.48 29.39 -6.78
C ALA A 103 -5.76 29.55 -5.28
N LYS A 104 -6.92 30.10 -4.91
CA LYS A 104 -7.31 30.27 -3.50
C LYS A 104 -7.42 28.98 -2.68
N ASN A 105 -7.51 27.82 -3.34
CA ASN A 105 -7.66 26.51 -2.70
C ASN A 105 -6.37 25.69 -2.66
N THR A 106 -5.28 26.17 -3.27
CA THR A 106 -4.02 25.44 -3.42
C THR A 106 -3.49 24.91 -2.10
N VAL A 107 -3.40 25.76 -1.07
CA VAL A 107 -2.90 25.37 0.26
C VAL A 107 -3.72 24.24 0.87
N ASN A 108 -5.06 24.31 0.75
CA ASN A 108 -5.94 23.27 1.29
C ASN A 108 -5.76 21.93 0.55
N ILE A 109 -5.55 21.96 -0.76
CA ILE A 109 -5.37 20.75 -1.58
C ILE A 109 -4.04 20.08 -1.26
N LEU A 110 -2.95 20.85 -1.19
CA LEU A 110 -1.63 20.33 -0.82
C LEU A 110 -1.64 19.75 0.60
N ALA A 111 -2.28 20.44 1.56
CA ALA A 111 -2.43 19.94 2.92
C ALA A 111 -3.19 18.60 2.98
N LYS A 112 -4.24 18.43 2.16
CA LYS A 112 -4.98 17.17 2.07
C LYS A 112 -4.13 16.04 1.48
N ASN A 113 -3.38 16.30 0.42
CA ASN A 113 -2.48 15.30 -0.17
C ASN A 113 -1.32 14.94 0.77
N PHE A 114 -0.85 15.87 1.60
CA PHE A 114 0.16 15.55 2.60
C PHE A 114 -0.40 14.67 3.73
N ILE A 115 -1.55 15.04 4.31
CA ILE A 115 -2.12 14.31 5.44
C ILE A 115 -2.75 12.96 5.03
N VAL A 116 -3.24 12.82 3.80
CA VAL A 116 -3.94 11.59 3.36
C VAL A 116 -3.05 10.37 3.48
N PHE A 117 -1.76 10.51 3.18
CA PHE A 117 -0.83 9.39 3.30
C PHE A 117 -0.61 8.99 4.77
N ALA A 118 -0.45 9.96 5.68
CA ALA A 118 -0.34 9.66 7.12
C ALA A 118 -1.57 8.91 7.64
N ILE A 119 -2.76 9.31 7.21
CA ILE A 119 -4.02 8.66 7.58
C ILE A 119 -4.13 7.27 6.95
N ALA A 120 -3.76 7.13 5.68
CA ALA A 120 -3.76 5.85 4.98
C ALA A 120 -2.82 4.85 5.67
N SER A 121 -1.59 5.27 5.99
CA SER A 121 -0.62 4.49 6.75
C SER A 121 -1.17 4.02 8.09
N ALA A 122 -1.76 4.93 8.86
CA ALA A 122 -2.37 4.58 10.15
C ALA A 122 -3.57 3.62 9.99
N ALA A 123 -4.50 3.92 9.08
CA ALA A 123 -5.72 3.14 8.90
C ALA A 123 -5.44 1.73 8.35
N PHE A 124 -4.55 1.63 7.36
CA PHE A 124 -4.18 0.36 6.76
C PHE A 124 -3.36 -0.49 7.73
N TRP A 125 -2.45 0.12 8.49
CA TRP A 125 -1.71 -0.57 9.55
C TRP A 125 -2.63 -1.08 10.65
N VAL A 126 -3.51 -0.22 11.19
CA VAL A 126 -4.36 -0.56 12.34
C VAL A 126 -5.36 -1.64 12.00
N ILE A 127 -6.00 -1.60 10.82
CA ILE A 127 -7.08 -2.54 10.51
C ILE A 127 -7.14 -2.99 9.05
N GLY A 128 -6.71 -2.14 8.10
CA GLY A 128 -6.90 -2.44 6.69
C GLY A 128 -6.12 -3.65 6.19
N TRP A 129 -4.90 -3.87 6.66
CA TRP A 129 -4.07 -5.00 6.26
C TRP A 129 -4.70 -6.35 6.59
N GLY A 130 -5.13 -6.52 7.85
CA GLY A 130 -5.76 -7.77 8.29
C GLY A 130 -7.12 -8.00 7.62
N LEU A 131 -7.92 -6.94 7.43
CA LEU A 131 -9.18 -7.06 6.68
C LEU A 131 -8.97 -7.45 5.21
N MET A 132 -7.88 -6.98 4.59
CA MET A 132 -7.60 -7.22 3.18
C MET A 132 -6.94 -8.56 2.93
N PHE A 133 -5.86 -8.89 3.66
CA PHE A 133 -5.01 -10.04 3.35
C PHE A 133 -5.07 -11.16 4.39
N GLY A 134 -5.63 -10.89 5.58
CA GLY A 134 -5.80 -11.93 6.60
C GLY A 134 -6.69 -13.06 6.07
N ASN A 135 -6.38 -14.29 6.47
CA ASN A 135 -7.24 -15.43 6.19
C ASN A 135 -8.64 -15.14 6.74
N GLY A 136 -9.68 -15.55 6.01
CA GLY A 136 -11.03 -15.22 6.38
C GLY A 136 -12.07 -15.96 5.57
N ASN A 137 -13.20 -15.29 5.36
CA ASN A 137 -14.33 -15.81 4.59
C ASN A 137 -14.38 -15.11 3.21
N PRO A 138 -15.31 -15.47 2.30
CA PRO A 138 -15.34 -14.87 0.98
C PRO A 138 -15.48 -13.33 0.92
N PHE A 139 -15.83 -12.67 2.02
CA PHE A 139 -16.10 -11.24 2.09
C PHE A 139 -15.02 -10.42 2.80
N VAL A 140 -14.36 -10.96 3.83
CA VAL A 140 -13.38 -10.23 4.65
C VAL A 140 -12.35 -11.17 5.28
N GLY A 141 -11.14 -10.64 5.49
CA GLY A 141 -10.14 -11.24 6.37
C GLY A 141 -10.56 -11.17 7.84
N LEU A 142 -10.21 -12.21 8.60
CA LEU A 142 -10.59 -12.39 10.00
C LEU A 142 -9.39 -12.64 10.93
N GLU A 143 -8.21 -12.93 10.37
CA GLU A 143 -6.95 -13.11 11.10
C GLU A 143 -6.00 -11.92 10.89
N GLY A 144 -5.08 -11.69 11.83
CA GLY A 144 -4.13 -10.57 11.75
C GLY A 144 -4.77 -9.18 11.71
N LEU A 145 -6.01 -9.06 12.22
CA LEU A 145 -6.88 -7.90 12.05
C LEU A 145 -6.28 -6.58 12.52
N LEU A 146 -5.62 -6.58 13.69
CA LEU A 146 -5.14 -5.35 14.32
C LEU A 146 -3.63 -5.19 14.17
N PHE A 147 -3.20 -3.99 13.79
CA PHE A 147 -1.79 -3.57 13.75
C PHE A 147 -0.87 -4.41 12.85
N ALA A 148 -1.37 -4.83 11.68
CA ALA A 148 -0.67 -5.69 10.72
C ALA A 148 0.12 -6.83 11.39
N SER A 149 -0.56 -7.58 12.25
CA SER A 149 0.02 -8.60 13.14
C SER A 149 -0.26 -10.03 12.68
N GLY A 150 0.36 -11.03 13.30
CA GLY A 150 0.15 -12.43 12.96
C GLY A 150 1.31 -13.02 12.18
N ALA A 151 1.31 -14.35 12.07
CA ALA A 151 2.44 -15.09 11.54
C ALA A 151 2.57 -14.93 10.02
N ASP A 152 3.80 -14.71 9.58
CA ASP A 152 4.24 -14.82 8.19
C ASP A 152 5.66 -15.41 8.20
N ASN A 153 5.89 -16.45 7.39
CA ASN A 153 7.17 -17.15 7.33
C ASN A 153 7.86 -16.98 5.96
N SER A 154 7.61 -15.87 5.26
CA SER A 154 8.36 -15.52 4.05
C SER A 154 9.88 -15.64 4.34
N PRO A 155 10.67 -16.25 3.43
CA PRO A 155 10.39 -16.41 2.00
C PRO A 155 9.72 -17.74 1.61
N ALA A 156 9.20 -18.53 2.56
CA ALA A 156 8.40 -19.69 2.19
C ALA A 156 7.15 -19.26 1.39
N ILE A 157 6.82 -20.02 0.35
CA ILE A 157 5.67 -19.76 -0.55
C ILE A 157 4.84 -21.03 -0.75
N GLY A 158 3.62 -20.90 -1.27
CA GLY A 158 2.74 -22.03 -1.58
C GLY A 158 2.52 -22.95 -0.37
N ASP A 159 2.67 -24.26 -0.56
CA ASP A 159 2.45 -25.26 0.50
C ASP A 159 3.44 -25.17 1.67
N ALA A 160 4.61 -24.55 1.45
CA ALA A 160 5.60 -24.34 2.51
C ALA A 160 5.28 -23.12 3.38
N TYR A 161 4.40 -22.22 2.91
CA TYR A 161 3.98 -21.05 3.66
C TYR A 161 3.14 -21.45 4.87
N LYS A 162 3.45 -20.84 6.00
CA LYS A 162 2.75 -21.00 7.28
C LYS A 162 2.55 -19.62 7.88
N GLY A 163 1.34 -19.13 7.78
CA GLY A 163 0.99 -17.79 8.24
C GLY A 163 -0.49 -17.51 8.06
N VAL A 164 -0.87 -16.30 8.45
CA VAL A 164 -2.27 -15.85 8.41
C VAL A 164 -2.62 -15.09 7.12
N TYR A 165 -1.73 -15.11 6.11
CA TYR A 165 -1.88 -14.34 4.87
C TYR A 165 -1.78 -15.22 3.61
N ALA A 166 -2.57 -16.29 3.53
CA ALA A 166 -2.49 -17.27 2.45
C ALA A 166 -2.71 -16.67 1.05
N ALA A 167 -3.53 -15.63 0.93
CA ALA A 167 -3.83 -14.99 -0.36
C ALA A 167 -2.62 -14.31 -1.02
N ILE A 168 -1.57 -13.98 -0.26
CA ILE A 168 -0.34 -13.34 -0.75
C ILE A 168 0.91 -14.20 -0.48
N ASN A 169 0.71 -15.51 -0.35
CA ASN A 169 1.80 -16.49 -0.17
C ASN A 169 2.54 -16.86 -1.47
N TRP A 170 2.15 -16.29 -2.61
CA TRP A 170 2.76 -16.53 -3.91
C TRP A 170 4.06 -15.75 -4.13
N THR A 171 4.36 -14.77 -3.27
CA THR A 171 5.64 -14.02 -3.26
C THR A 171 6.43 -14.32 -1.98
N GLY A 172 7.74 -14.54 -2.16
CA GLY A 172 8.70 -14.79 -1.07
C GLY A 172 9.29 -13.51 -0.46
N VAL A 173 8.85 -12.33 -0.90
CA VAL A 173 9.29 -11.04 -0.34
C VAL A 173 8.85 -10.94 1.13
N PRO A 174 9.65 -10.37 2.05
CA PRO A 174 9.27 -10.25 3.47
C PRO A 174 7.94 -9.50 3.69
N MET A 175 7.20 -9.90 4.73
CA MET A 175 5.88 -9.34 5.07
C MET A 175 5.85 -7.81 5.07
N TRP A 176 6.85 -7.15 5.64
CA TRP A 176 6.87 -5.67 5.71
C TRP A 176 7.02 -4.99 4.35
N ALA A 177 7.72 -5.62 3.41
CA ALA A 177 7.78 -5.13 2.03
C ALA A 177 6.45 -5.38 1.30
N LYS A 178 5.77 -6.52 1.55
CA LYS A 178 4.39 -6.74 1.07
C LYS A 178 3.44 -5.66 1.61
N PHE A 179 3.50 -5.42 2.92
CA PHE A 179 2.68 -4.42 3.62
C PHE A 179 2.89 -3.03 3.04
N PHE A 180 4.14 -2.58 2.92
CA PHE A 180 4.43 -1.24 2.44
C PHE A 180 4.02 -1.04 0.97
N PHE A 181 4.23 -2.06 0.13
CA PHE A 181 3.77 -2.03 -1.27
C PHE A 181 2.24 -1.92 -1.37
N GLN A 182 1.50 -2.69 -0.57
CA GLN A 182 0.03 -2.62 -0.59
C GLN A 182 -0.52 -1.35 0.09
N LEU A 183 0.20 -0.82 1.08
CA LEU A 183 -0.13 0.45 1.73
C LEU A 183 -0.12 1.62 0.73
N VAL A 184 0.90 1.71 -0.12
CA VAL A 184 0.98 2.80 -1.10
C VAL A 184 -0.13 2.72 -2.16
N PHE A 185 -0.66 1.52 -2.44
CA PHE A 185 -1.85 1.32 -3.29
C PHE A 185 -3.12 1.78 -2.57
N ALA A 186 -3.27 1.42 -1.29
CA ALA A 186 -4.41 1.84 -0.47
C ALA A 186 -4.46 3.37 -0.32
N GLY A 187 -3.31 4.01 -0.09
CA GLY A 187 -3.19 5.47 -0.08
C GLY A 187 -3.53 6.10 -1.43
N THR A 188 -3.16 5.45 -2.53
CA THR A 188 -3.51 5.89 -3.89
C THR A 188 -5.03 5.90 -4.11
N ALA A 189 -5.77 4.90 -3.61
CA ALA A 189 -7.23 4.91 -3.71
C ALA A 189 -7.87 6.10 -2.99
N ALA A 190 -7.32 6.52 -1.84
CA ALA A 190 -7.83 7.67 -1.09
C ALA A 190 -7.54 9.01 -1.76
N THR A 191 -6.39 9.16 -2.42
CA THR A 191 -6.03 10.43 -3.09
C THR A 191 -6.80 10.65 -4.39
N VAL A 192 -7.32 9.60 -5.04
CA VAL A 192 -8.29 9.77 -6.15
C VAL A 192 -9.50 10.60 -5.69
N VAL A 193 -9.93 10.44 -4.44
CA VAL A 193 -11.06 11.18 -3.89
C VAL A 193 -10.72 12.64 -3.63
N SER A 194 -9.51 12.99 -3.18
CA SER A 194 -9.16 14.38 -2.81
C SER A 194 -9.41 15.39 -3.92
N GLY A 195 -9.02 15.05 -5.14
CA GLY A 195 -9.23 15.88 -6.32
C GLY A 195 -10.71 16.01 -6.68
N ALA A 196 -11.44 14.90 -6.66
CA ALA A 196 -12.86 14.88 -6.98
C ALA A 196 -13.69 15.74 -6.03
N VAL A 197 -13.35 15.78 -4.74
CA VAL A 197 -14.06 16.58 -3.72
C VAL A 197 -13.40 17.94 -3.43
N ALA A 198 -12.38 18.32 -4.21
CA ALA A 198 -11.64 19.56 -4.03
C ALA A 198 -12.51 20.82 -3.98
N GLU A 199 -12.01 21.85 -3.31
CA GLU A 199 -12.62 23.18 -3.16
C GLU A 199 -13.91 23.29 -2.32
N ARG A 200 -14.54 22.18 -1.92
CA ARG A 200 -15.79 22.22 -1.13
C ARG A 200 -15.91 21.23 0.03
N ILE A 201 -15.09 20.18 0.07
CA ILE A 201 -15.06 19.31 1.25
C ILE A 201 -14.38 20.03 2.42
N LYS A 202 -14.90 19.82 3.63
CA LYS A 202 -14.22 20.26 4.87
C LYS A 202 -13.02 19.36 5.15
N PHE A 203 -11.92 19.95 5.60
CA PHE A 203 -10.67 19.22 5.87
C PHE A 203 -10.86 18.03 6.83
N VAL A 204 -11.54 18.22 7.96
CA VAL A 204 -11.81 17.14 8.92
C VAL A 204 -12.70 16.05 8.32
N SER A 205 -13.69 16.41 7.50
CA SER A 205 -14.54 15.43 6.80
C SER A 205 -13.73 14.58 5.84
N PHE A 206 -12.76 15.18 5.14
CA PHE A 206 -11.84 14.44 4.29
C PHE A 206 -10.97 13.46 5.10
N ILE A 207 -10.43 13.88 6.24
CA ILE A 207 -9.61 13.02 7.09
C ILE A 207 -10.40 11.79 7.56
N VAL A 208 -11.59 12.01 8.13
CA VAL A 208 -12.45 10.93 8.63
C VAL A 208 -12.85 10.00 7.49
N PHE A 209 -13.21 10.56 6.34
CA PHE A 209 -13.54 9.77 5.14
C PHE A 209 -12.36 8.90 4.69
N SER A 210 -11.16 9.46 4.59
CA SER A 210 -9.97 8.72 4.16
C SER A 210 -9.61 7.58 5.13
N PHE A 211 -9.80 7.80 6.44
CA PHE A 211 -9.61 6.73 7.43
C PHE A 211 -10.57 5.55 7.19
N PHE A 212 -11.85 5.81 6.97
CA PHE A 212 -12.84 4.75 6.70
C PHE A 212 -12.66 4.11 5.33
N LEU A 213 -12.29 4.89 4.32
CA LEU A 213 -12.01 4.37 2.99
C LEU A 213 -10.83 3.38 3.05
N VAL A 214 -9.68 3.80 3.58
CA VAL A 214 -8.47 2.98 3.61
C VAL A 214 -8.53 1.88 4.68
N GLY A 215 -9.19 2.14 5.81
CA GLY A 215 -9.30 1.18 6.90
C GLY A 215 -10.39 0.13 6.70
N ILE A 216 -11.44 0.40 5.90
CA ILE A 216 -12.60 -0.51 5.80
C ILE A 216 -13.02 -0.74 4.35
N LEU A 217 -13.43 0.29 3.60
CA LEU A 217 -14.08 0.08 2.30
C LEU A 217 -13.13 -0.47 1.23
N TYR A 218 -11.93 0.10 1.13
CA TYR A 218 -10.86 -0.37 0.28
C TYR A 218 -10.42 -1.80 0.64
N PRO A 219 -10.05 -2.12 1.89
CA PRO A 219 -9.56 -3.46 2.23
C PRO A 219 -10.63 -4.54 2.12
N VAL A 220 -11.91 -4.23 2.38
CA VAL A 220 -13.02 -5.17 2.11
C VAL A 220 -13.11 -5.51 0.62
N THR A 221 -13.08 -4.50 -0.26
CA THR A 221 -13.12 -4.75 -1.71
C THR A 221 -11.83 -5.42 -2.20
N GLY A 222 -10.70 -5.02 -1.62
CA GLY A 222 -9.40 -5.65 -1.84
C GLY A 222 -9.39 -7.11 -1.43
N HIS A 223 -10.10 -7.48 -0.36
CA HIS A 223 -10.23 -8.87 0.05
C HIS A 223 -10.97 -9.71 -0.99
N TRP A 224 -12.04 -9.16 -1.58
CA TRP A 224 -12.81 -9.85 -2.60
C TRP A 224 -11.95 -10.26 -3.80
N ILE A 225 -10.96 -9.45 -4.16
CA ILE A 225 -10.19 -9.56 -5.41
C ILE A 225 -8.77 -10.10 -5.19
N TRP A 226 -8.05 -9.59 -4.19
CA TRP A 226 -6.64 -9.93 -3.88
C TRP A 226 -6.45 -10.67 -2.56
N GLY A 227 -7.44 -10.64 -1.66
CA GLY A 227 -7.38 -11.32 -0.36
C GLY A 227 -7.92 -12.75 -0.34
N GLY A 228 -8.20 -13.35 -1.50
CA GLY A 228 -8.76 -14.70 -1.58
C GLY A 228 -10.28 -14.77 -1.41
N GLY A 229 -10.98 -13.65 -1.52
CA GLY A 229 -12.44 -13.58 -1.39
C GLY A 229 -13.20 -14.12 -2.62
N PHE A 230 -14.50 -13.81 -2.68
CA PHE A 230 -15.41 -14.41 -3.64
C PHE A 230 -15.12 -14.04 -5.11
N LEU A 231 -14.69 -12.81 -5.41
CA LEU A 231 -14.37 -12.41 -6.79
C LEU A 231 -13.11 -13.12 -7.28
N ALA A 232 -12.10 -13.26 -6.42
CA ALA A 232 -10.91 -14.06 -6.70
C ALA A 232 -11.29 -15.51 -6.99
N SER A 233 -12.19 -16.10 -6.19
CA SER A 233 -12.71 -17.46 -6.38
C SER A 233 -13.50 -17.65 -7.67
N LEU A 234 -14.13 -16.59 -8.18
CA LEU A 234 -14.81 -16.58 -9.48
C LEU A 234 -13.85 -16.33 -10.66
N GLY A 235 -12.55 -16.16 -10.41
CA GLY A 235 -11.53 -15.94 -11.45
C GLY A 235 -11.38 -14.48 -11.88
N MET A 236 -11.84 -13.51 -11.08
CA MET A 236 -11.59 -12.10 -11.37
C MET A 236 -10.08 -11.82 -11.37
N PHE A 237 -9.60 -11.25 -12.46
CA PHE A 237 -8.22 -10.85 -12.61
C PHE A 237 -8.09 -9.33 -12.61
N ASP A 238 -7.35 -8.80 -11.64
CA ASP A 238 -6.97 -7.38 -11.58
C ASP A 238 -5.48 -7.30 -11.25
N PHE A 239 -4.65 -7.10 -12.27
CA PHE A 239 -3.20 -7.24 -12.13
C PHE A 239 -2.58 -6.23 -11.16
N ALA A 240 -2.94 -4.95 -11.30
CA ALA A 240 -2.34 -3.85 -10.54
C ALA A 240 -3.38 -2.93 -9.88
N GLY A 241 -4.68 -3.21 -9.98
CA GLY A 241 -5.70 -2.49 -9.20
C GLY A 241 -6.52 -1.51 -10.04
N SER A 242 -6.81 -1.85 -11.29
CA SER A 242 -7.79 -1.12 -12.11
C SER A 242 -9.16 -1.04 -11.42
N THR A 243 -9.55 -2.12 -10.76
CA THR A 243 -10.74 -2.15 -9.92
C THR A 243 -10.41 -1.80 -8.48
N VAL A 244 -9.51 -2.56 -7.84
CA VAL A 244 -9.24 -2.47 -6.39
C VAL A 244 -8.81 -1.06 -5.97
N VAL A 245 -8.02 -0.37 -6.79
CA VAL A 245 -7.52 0.99 -6.50
C VAL A 245 -8.34 2.04 -7.22
N HIS A 246 -8.34 2.02 -8.55
CA HIS A 246 -8.88 3.13 -9.35
C HIS A 246 -10.41 3.17 -9.35
N SER A 247 -11.08 2.03 -9.55
CA SER A 247 -12.55 2.00 -9.55
C SER A 247 -13.12 2.21 -8.16
N VAL A 248 -12.55 1.59 -7.11
CA VAL A 248 -12.95 1.86 -5.71
C VAL A 248 -12.80 3.34 -5.37
N GLY A 249 -11.63 3.93 -5.67
CA GLY A 249 -11.41 5.37 -5.50
C GLY A 249 -12.39 6.22 -6.31
N GLY A 250 -12.68 5.83 -7.56
CA GLY A 250 -13.61 6.52 -8.45
C GLY A 250 -15.07 6.48 -7.99
N TRP A 251 -15.56 5.33 -7.52
CA TRP A 251 -16.91 5.19 -6.98
C TRP A 251 -17.06 5.92 -5.64
N ALA A 252 -16.04 5.85 -4.78
CA ALA A 252 -16.01 6.61 -3.54
C ALA A 252 -15.98 8.13 -3.81
N ALA A 253 -15.23 8.56 -4.82
CA ALA A 253 -15.22 9.94 -5.31
C ALA A 253 -16.58 10.37 -5.85
N LEU A 254 -17.25 9.54 -6.65
CA LEU A 254 -18.58 9.83 -7.16
C LEU A 254 -19.60 9.98 -6.03
N ALA A 255 -19.62 9.05 -5.07
CA ALA A 255 -20.47 9.15 -3.88
C ALA A 255 -20.22 10.45 -3.12
N GLY A 256 -18.94 10.82 -2.92
CA GLY A 256 -18.56 12.10 -2.31
C GLY A 256 -19.05 13.32 -3.10
N VAL A 257 -18.94 13.29 -4.43
CA VAL A 257 -19.42 14.38 -5.31
C VAL A 257 -20.94 14.51 -5.25
N LEU A 258 -21.69 13.40 -5.25
CA LEU A 258 -23.16 13.40 -5.16
C LEU A 258 -23.63 13.96 -3.82
N MET A 259 -22.96 13.64 -2.71
CA MET A 259 -23.31 14.18 -1.39
C MET A 259 -22.94 15.65 -1.21
N LEU A 260 -21.78 16.07 -1.71
CA LEU A 260 -21.31 17.46 -1.57
C LEU A 260 -22.00 18.42 -2.55
N GLY A 261 -22.44 17.90 -3.70
CA GLY A 261 -22.99 18.68 -4.79
C GLY A 261 -21.95 19.47 -5.58
N ALA A 262 -22.48 20.35 -6.44
CA ALA A 262 -21.70 21.14 -7.38
C ALA A 262 -20.81 22.17 -6.68
N ARG A 263 -19.64 22.46 -7.28
CA ARG A 263 -18.80 23.58 -6.85
C ARG A 263 -19.58 24.90 -6.99
N TYR A 264 -19.37 25.81 -6.04
CA TYR A 264 -19.98 27.14 -6.11
C TYR A 264 -19.65 27.83 -7.44
N GLY A 265 -20.70 28.20 -8.16
CA GLY A 265 -20.62 28.86 -9.45
C GLY A 265 -20.21 27.96 -10.62
N LYS A 266 -20.37 26.63 -10.51
CA LYS A 266 -20.22 25.68 -11.63
C LYS A 266 -21.39 25.72 -12.59
N TYR A 267 -22.60 25.99 -12.10
CA TYR A 267 -23.82 26.10 -12.90
C TYR A 267 -24.40 27.52 -12.78
N ARG A 268 -24.88 28.07 -13.89
CA ARG A 268 -25.61 29.35 -13.92
C ARG A 268 -27.07 29.15 -13.49
N ALA A 269 -27.82 30.23 -13.33
CA ALA A 269 -29.23 30.18 -12.91
C ALA A 269 -30.14 29.42 -13.90
N ASP A 270 -29.77 29.40 -15.19
CA ASP A 270 -30.44 28.63 -16.25
C ASP A 270 -29.99 27.15 -16.32
N GLY A 271 -29.15 26.70 -15.38
CA GLY A 271 -28.58 25.35 -15.35
C GLY A 271 -27.38 25.15 -16.28
N SER A 272 -27.03 26.12 -17.13
CA SER A 272 -25.91 25.99 -18.06
C SER A 272 -24.56 25.91 -17.33
N VAL A 273 -23.62 25.15 -17.91
CA VAL A 273 -22.29 24.94 -17.33
C VAL A 273 -21.47 26.22 -17.45
N ARG A 274 -20.90 26.67 -16.32
CA ARG A 274 -19.82 27.66 -16.28
C ARG A 274 -18.49 26.94 -16.01
N PRO A 275 -17.53 26.96 -16.96
CA PRO A 275 -16.21 26.39 -16.73
C PRO A 275 -15.52 26.99 -15.51
N ILE A 276 -14.87 26.15 -14.72
CA ILE A 276 -13.96 26.56 -13.64
C ILE A 276 -12.59 26.06 -14.08
N PHE A 277 -11.76 26.97 -14.57
CA PHE A 277 -10.43 26.63 -15.06
C PHE A 277 -9.44 26.44 -13.91
N GLY A 278 -8.46 25.57 -14.14
CA GLY A 278 -7.30 25.44 -13.27
C GLY A 278 -6.43 26.69 -13.33
N HIS A 279 -5.75 27.00 -12.24
CA HIS A 279 -4.96 28.22 -12.14
C HIS A 279 -3.50 28.05 -12.60
N ASN A 280 -2.99 26.82 -12.70
CA ASN A 280 -1.59 26.57 -13.07
C ASN A 280 -1.43 25.26 -13.86
N MET A 281 -1.38 25.37 -15.18
CA MET A 281 -1.20 24.22 -16.06
C MET A 281 0.20 23.64 -15.98
N SER A 282 1.24 24.44 -15.68
CA SER A 282 2.60 23.93 -15.51
C SER A 282 2.68 22.94 -14.35
N THR A 283 2.08 23.27 -13.20
CA THR A 283 1.99 22.35 -12.06
C THR A 283 1.15 21.13 -12.39
N ALA A 284 0.02 21.29 -13.08
CA ALA A 284 -0.81 20.16 -13.49
C ALA A 284 -0.05 19.20 -14.42
N THR A 285 0.66 19.72 -15.42
CA THR A 285 1.46 18.95 -16.37
C THR A 285 2.63 18.24 -15.69
N LEU A 286 3.37 18.91 -14.81
CA LEU A 286 4.43 18.28 -14.02
C LEU A 286 3.87 17.15 -13.14
N GLY A 287 2.72 17.37 -12.52
CA GLY A 287 2.02 16.34 -11.75
C GLY A 287 1.66 15.13 -12.60
N ALA A 288 1.16 15.33 -13.82
CA ALA A 288 0.85 14.25 -14.75
C ALA A 288 2.10 13.42 -15.13
N PHE A 289 3.24 14.08 -15.37
CA PHE A 289 4.51 13.37 -15.61
C PHE A 289 4.99 12.58 -14.38
N VAL A 290 4.86 13.14 -13.18
CA VAL A 290 5.18 12.43 -11.93
C VAL A 290 4.30 11.19 -11.76
N LEU A 291 3.00 11.30 -12.06
CA LEU A 291 2.09 10.16 -12.02
C LEU A 291 2.48 9.09 -13.05
N TRP A 292 2.74 9.48 -14.29
CA TRP A 292 3.20 8.53 -15.34
C TRP A 292 4.48 7.81 -14.89
N PHE A 293 5.45 8.55 -14.35
CA PHE A 293 6.68 7.94 -13.81
C PHE A 293 6.39 6.96 -12.67
N GLY A 294 5.55 7.34 -11.71
CA GLY A 294 5.15 6.47 -10.60
C GLY A 294 4.40 5.20 -11.05
N TRP A 295 3.69 5.25 -12.18
CA TRP A 295 3.02 4.08 -12.77
C TRP A 295 3.99 2.98 -13.24
N PHE A 296 5.27 3.31 -13.50
CA PHE A 296 6.33 2.31 -13.72
C PHE A 296 6.74 1.58 -12.43
N GLY A 297 6.42 2.13 -11.25
CA GLY A 297 6.41 1.38 -10.00
C GLY A 297 5.13 0.57 -9.81
N PHE A 298 3.98 1.19 -10.08
CA PHE A 298 2.66 0.62 -9.83
C PHE A 298 2.42 -0.68 -10.61
N ASN A 299 2.58 -0.65 -11.93
CA ASN A 299 2.27 -1.80 -12.78
C ASN A 299 3.39 -2.86 -12.71
N PRO A 300 4.64 -2.60 -13.13
CA PRO A 300 5.72 -3.59 -13.03
C PRO A 300 5.96 -4.10 -11.61
N GLY A 301 5.84 -3.26 -10.58
CA GLY A 301 6.04 -3.68 -9.19
C GLY A 301 5.00 -4.68 -8.70
N SER A 302 3.83 -4.76 -9.34
CA SER A 302 2.76 -5.71 -8.98
C SER A 302 3.13 -7.16 -9.27
N THR A 303 4.27 -7.44 -9.93
CA THR A 303 4.87 -8.79 -9.98
C THR A 303 5.38 -9.26 -8.62
N MET A 304 5.66 -8.32 -7.70
CA MET A 304 6.26 -8.56 -6.39
C MET A 304 7.47 -9.52 -6.38
N GLY A 305 8.26 -9.45 -7.46
CA GLY A 305 9.45 -10.26 -7.71
C GLY A 305 10.02 -9.96 -9.10
N VAL A 306 11.32 -10.18 -9.27
CA VAL A 306 12.06 -9.93 -10.50
C VAL A 306 11.94 -11.12 -11.45
N GLY A 307 11.99 -12.35 -10.92
CA GLY A 307 12.02 -13.57 -11.74
C GLY A 307 13.22 -13.56 -12.71
N ASP A 308 12.97 -13.86 -13.98
CA ASP A 308 13.96 -13.74 -15.07
C ASP A 308 14.03 -12.33 -15.69
N GLY A 309 13.25 -11.38 -15.16
CA GLY A 309 13.15 -10.00 -15.65
C GLY A 309 12.22 -9.81 -16.85
N SER A 310 11.72 -10.88 -17.48
CA SER A 310 10.91 -10.77 -18.71
C SER A 310 9.55 -10.11 -18.45
N ALA A 311 8.87 -10.51 -17.36
CA ALA A 311 7.57 -9.98 -16.99
C ALA A 311 7.64 -8.48 -16.66
N ILE A 312 8.58 -8.06 -15.81
CA ILE A 312 8.73 -6.64 -15.41
C ILE A 312 9.02 -5.74 -16.62
N ALA A 313 9.85 -6.21 -17.56
CA ALA A 313 10.17 -5.48 -18.77
C ALA A 313 8.95 -5.36 -19.69
N HIS A 314 8.24 -6.48 -19.91
CA HIS A 314 7.03 -6.50 -20.72
C HIS A 314 5.95 -5.56 -20.16
N ILE A 315 5.69 -5.62 -18.84
CA ILE A 315 4.68 -4.79 -18.18
C ILE A 315 5.03 -3.29 -18.26
N ALA A 316 6.30 -2.93 -18.12
CA ALA A 316 6.75 -1.55 -18.27
C ALA A 316 6.50 -1.07 -19.72
N VAL A 317 6.84 -1.90 -20.69
CA VAL A 317 6.62 -1.64 -22.12
C VAL A 317 5.14 -1.66 -22.51
N THR A 318 4.24 -2.33 -21.79
CA THR A 318 2.80 -2.21 -22.04
C THR A 318 2.19 -0.97 -21.35
N THR A 319 2.73 -0.57 -20.20
CA THR A 319 2.27 0.61 -19.45
C THR A 319 2.52 1.92 -20.22
N ASN A 320 3.69 2.06 -20.83
CA ASN A 320 4.07 3.27 -21.57
C ASN A 320 3.18 3.59 -22.81
N PRO A 321 2.98 2.68 -23.78
CA PRO A 321 2.15 2.92 -24.94
C PRO A 321 0.66 3.06 -24.57
N ALA A 322 0.18 2.40 -23.51
CA ALA A 322 -1.18 2.63 -23.03
C ALA A 322 -1.39 4.11 -22.64
N ALA A 323 -0.46 4.69 -21.87
CA ALA A 323 -0.47 6.11 -21.53
C ALA A 323 -0.31 7.01 -22.77
N ALA A 324 0.65 6.69 -23.66
CA ALA A 324 0.88 7.46 -24.88
C ALA A 324 -0.34 7.48 -25.80
N MET A 325 -0.98 6.33 -26.02
CA MET A 325 -2.18 6.23 -26.86
C MET A 325 -3.38 6.92 -26.21
N ALA A 326 -3.51 6.88 -24.88
CA ALA A 326 -4.53 7.65 -24.17
C ALA A 326 -4.34 9.16 -24.34
N ILE A 327 -3.10 9.66 -24.27
CA ILE A 327 -2.78 11.07 -24.50
C ILE A 327 -3.11 11.45 -25.95
N LEU A 328 -2.60 10.71 -26.94
CA LEU A 328 -2.80 11.00 -28.35
C LEU A 328 -4.30 10.99 -28.72
N SER A 329 -5.03 9.96 -28.28
CA SER A 329 -6.48 9.88 -28.51
C SER A 329 -7.24 11.01 -27.82
N SER A 330 -6.88 11.36 -26.58
CA SER A 330 -7.50 12.49 -25.86
C SER A 330 -7.21 13.83 -26.53
N THR A 331 -6.00 14.04 -27.06
CA THR A 331 -5.64 15.24 -27.84
C THR A 331 -6.44 15.32 -29.12
N VAL A 332 -6.54 14.22 -29.88
CA VAL A 332 -7.35 14.16 -31.11
C VAL A 332 -8.81 14.49 -30.79
N VAL A 333 -9.40 13.83 -29.78
CA VAL A 333 -10.78 14.10 -29.38
C VAL A 333 -10.96 15.57 -28.99
N SER A 334 -10.04 16.14 -28.19
CA SER A 334 -10.10 17.54 -27.76
C SER A 334 -9.97 18.56 -28.89
N TRP A 335 -9.46 18.18 -30.06
CA TRP A 335 -9.42 19.03 -31.26
C TRP A 335 -10.68 18.89 -32.12
N LEU A 336 -11.38 17.76 -32.02
CA LEU A 336 -12.58 17.48 -32.80
C LEU A 336 -13.87 18.00 -32.14
N ILE A 337 -13.89 18.16 -30.81
CA ILE A 337 -15.04 18.66 -30.03
C ILE A 337 -14.78 20.04 -29.46
#